data_AF-A0A1T5HU35-F1
#
_entry.id   AF-A0A1T5HU35-F1
#
_cell.length_a   1.000
_cell.length_b   1.000
_cell.length_c   1.000
_cell.angle_alpha   90.00
_cell.angle_beta   90.00
_cell.angle_gamma   90.00
#
_symmetry.space_group_name_H-M   'P 1'
#
loop_
_entity.id
_entity.type
_entity.pdbx_description
1 polymer ?
#
loop_
_entity_poly.entity_id
_entity_poly.type
_entity_poly.pdbx_seq_one_letter_code
_entity_poly.pdbx_strand_id
1 'polypeptide(L)'
;PLIIRNRVSGDVTLTFDMSYYYGMHSVYLEDRDTGAFIHVTAGGEYVYTVSEPGERDDRFVLHFYMVSTDLEPEMEDPKAVSGINITGVAGKALVSIQSDLLQMGDPLIEVYSIDGSKINEMNARSSRTLVMLPRTSGIFIIRVSVGDLVKSERVVGVK
;
A
#
# COMPACT_ATOMS: atom_id res chain seq x y z
N PRO A 1 10.06 -13.38 14.14
CA PRO A 1 11.36 -13.97 13.75
C PRO A 1 11.13 -15.26 12.95
N LEU A 2 11.91 -15.48 11.91
CA LEU A 2 11.88 -16.70 11.10
C LEU A 2 12.98 -17.64 11.56
N ILE A 3 12.62 -18.91 11.78
CA ILE A 3 13.59 -19.97 12.06
C ILE A 3 14.04 -20.57 10.73
N ILE A 4 15.32 -20.43 10.42
CA ILE A 4 15.92 -21.01 9.22
C ILE A 4 17.00 -22.01 9.63
N ARG A 5 16.95 -23.18 9.00
CA ARG A 5 17.93 -24.25 9.23
C ARG A 5 18.66 -24.58 7.94
N ASN A 6 19.89 -24.08 7.84
CA ASN A 6 20.76 -24.33 6.69
C ASN A 6 21.65 -25.55 6.96
N ARG A 7 21.62 -26.54 6.07
CA ARG A 7 22.39 -27.79 6.21
C ARG A 7 23.76 -27.74 5.52
N VAL A 8 23.94 -26.79 4.60
CA VAL A 8 25.14 -26.62 3.79
C VAL A 8 25.46 -25.13 3.69
N SER A 9 26.75 -24.82 3.53
CA SER A 9 27.23 -23.48 3.23
C SER A 9 26.97 -23.13 1.76
N GLY A 10 26.83 -21.84 1.45
CA GLY A 10 26.60 -21.33 0.10
C GLY A 10 25.45 -20.36 0.01
N ASP A 11 25.08 -19.99 -1.21
CA ASP A 11 24.02 -19.02 -1.45
C ASP A 11 22.65 -19.67 -1.35
N VAL A 12 21.75 -18.99 -0.65
CA VAL A 12 20.37 -19.39 -0.43
C VAL A 12 19.45 -18.27 -0.89
N THR A 13 18.43 -18.61 -1.67
CA THR A 13 17.37 -17.69 -2.09
C THR A 13 16.13 -17.93 -1.27
N LEU A 14 15.63 -16.87 -0.63
CA LEU A 14 14.30 -16.80 -0.05
C LEU A 14 13.33 -16.24 -1.09
N THR A 15 12.26 -16.96 -1.35
CA THR A 15 11.14 -16.53 -2.21
C THR A 15 9.90 -16.32 -1.36
N PHE A 16 9.15 -15.26 -1.65
CA PHE A 16 7.95 -14.90 -0.90
C PHE A 16 6.69 -15.08 -1.75
N ASP A 17 5.89 -16.08 -1.39
CA ASP A 17 4.53 -16.22 -1.93
C ASP A 17 3.55 -15.37 -1.11
N MET A 18 3.16 -14.24 -1.69
CA MET A 18 2.23 -13.27 -1.10
C MET A 18 0.79 -13.45 -1.62
N SER A 19 0.51 -14.51 -2.38
CA SER A 19 -0.78 -14.71 -3.07
C SER A 19 -1.98 -14.79 -2.12
N TYR A 20 -1.76 -15.18 -0.87
CA TYR A 20 -2.77 -15.26 0.18
C TYR A 20 -2.73 -14.07 1.17
N TYR A 21 -1.86 -13.10 0.94
CA TYR A 21 -1.69 -11.95 1.82
C TYR A 21 -2.49 -10.74 1.33
N TYR A 22 -3.57 -10.40 2.05
CA TYR A 22 -4.57 -9.41 1.61
C TYR A 22 -4.21 -7.94 1.86
N GLY A 23 -2.94 -7.62 2.14
CA GLY A 23 -2.42 -6.26 2.04
C GLY A 23 -2.76 -5.28 3.17
N MET A 24 -3.16 -5.74 4.37
CA MET A 24 -3.39 -4.83 5.49
C MET A 24 -2.10 -4.19 6.04
N HIS A 25 -0.92 -4.75 5.72
CA HIS A 25 0.38 -4.24 6.14
C HIS A 25 1.35 -4.21 4.95
N SER A 26 2.27 -3.25 4.94
CA SER A 26 3.51 -3.37 4.18
C SER A 26 4.43 -4.31 4.93
N VAL A 27 4.92 -5.34 4.24
CA VAL A 27 5.75 -6.39 4.84
C VAL A 27 7.20 -6.14 4.46
N TYR A 28 8.08 -6.12 5.46
CA TYR A 28 9.52 -5.98 5.24
C TYR A 28 10.27 -7.14 5.89
N LEU A 29 11.32 -7.61 5.23
CA LEU A 29 12.29 -8.55 5.76
C LEU A 29 13.50 -7.77 6.25
N GLU A 30 13.81 -7.90 7.53
CA GLU A 30 15.09 -7.51 8.11
C GLU A 30 16.04 -8.71 8.12
N ASP A 31 17.24 -8.57 7.54
CA ASP A 31 18.37 -9.45 7.81
C ASP A 31 19.29 -8.77 8.82
N ARG A 32 19.30 -9.25 10.07
CA ARG A 32 20.06 -8.66 11.17
C ARG A 32 21.57 -8.83 11.05
N ASP A 33 22.04 -9.77 10.25
CA ASP A 33 23.49 -9.96 10.05
C ASP A 33 24.05 -8.83 9.18
N THR A 34 23.28 -8.36 8.20
CA THR A 34 23.70 -7.33 7.24
C THR A 34 23.10 -5.96 7.51
N GLY A 35 22.02 -5.91 8.30
CA GLY A 35 21.16 -4.73 8.46
C GLY A 35 20.29 -4.45 7.23
N ALA A 36 20.22 -5.37 6.26
CA ALA A 36 19.42 -5.17 5.07
C ALA A 36 17.92 -5.18 5.42
N PHE A 37 17.19 -4.25 4.82
CA PHE A 37 15.74 -4.09 5.02
C PHE A 37 15.07 -4.11 3.66
N ILE A 38 14.37 -5.20 3.36
CA ILE A 38 13.84 -5.48 2.02
C ILE A 38 12.31 -5.45 2.06
N HIS A 39 11.70 -4.67 1.17
CA HIS A 39 10.26 -4.71 0.98
C HIS A 39 9.84 -6.03 0.32
N VAL A 40 8.94 -6.78 0.97
CA VAL A 40 8.49 -8.09 0.51
C VAL A 40 7.32 -7.92 -0.45
N THR A 41 7.56 -8.16 -1.73
CA THR A 41 6.54 -8.13 -2.80
C THR A 41 6.22 -9.54 -3.30
N ALA A 42 5.07 -9.72 -3.94
CA ALA A 42 4.74 -10.98 -4.62
C ALA A 42 5.82 -11.32 -5.66
N GLY A 43 6.41 -12.51 -5.56
CA GLY A 43 7.52 -12.92 -6.44
C GLY A 43 8.86 -12.23 -6.13
N GLY A 44 8.97 -11.52 -5.01
CA GLY A 44 10.22 -10.96 -4.54
C GLY A 44 11.18 -12.05 -4.04
N GLU A 45 12.47 -11.84 -4.28
CA GLU A 45 13.53 -12.75 -3.88
C GLU A 45 14.57 -12.03 -3.01
N TYR A 46 15.11 -12.72 -2.01
CA TYR A 46 16.26 -12.26 -1.25
C TYR A 46 17.33 -13.35 -1.19
N VAL A 47 18.54 -13.02 -1.59
CA VAL A 47 19.68 -13.94 -1.61
C VAL A 47 20.62 -13.61 -0.47
N TYR A 48 21.03 -14.62 0.28
CA TYR A 48 22.04 -14.50 1.32
C TYR A 48 23.00 -15.69 1.32
N THR A 49 24.23 -15.46 1.78
CA THR A 49 25.25 -16.50 1.88
C THR A 49 25.27 -17.09 3.29
N VAL A 50 25.33 -18.43 3.35
CA VAL A 50 25.52 -19.22 4.57
C VAL A 50 27.00 -19.51 4.73
N SER A 51 27.66 -18.85 5.68
CA SER A 51 29.04 -19.15 6.07
C SER A 51 29.13 -20.37 6.99
N GLU A 52 28.21 -20.48 7.95
CA GLU A 52 28.15 -21.57 8.92
C GLU A 52 26.78 -22.27 8.88
N PRO A 53 26.73 -23.58 8.57
CA PRO A 53 25.50 -24.36 8.67
C PRO A 53 25.01 -24.42 10.11
N GLY A 54 23.69 -24.43 10.28
CA GLY A 54 23.09 -24.41 11.60
C GLY A 54 21.64 -23.95 11.57
N GLU A 55 21.07 -23.89 12.76
CA GLU A 55 19.77 -23.27 13.00
C GLU A 55 19.99 -21.84 13.47
N ARG A 56 19.28 -20.90 12.85
CA ARG A 56 19.23 -19.51 13.27
C ARG A 56 17.78 -19.04 13.31
N ASP A 57 17.36 -18.57 14.47
CA ASP A 57 15.99 -18.13 14.76
C ASP A 57 15.87 -16.60 14.92
N ASP A 58 17.00 -15.92 14.98
CA ASP A 58 17.10 -14.49 15.28
C ASP A 58 17.54 -13.62 14.10
N ARG A 59 18.10 -14.22 13.04
CA ARG A 59 18.66 -13.49 11.89
C ARG A 59 17.60 -12.73 11.10
N PHE A 60 16.48 -13.38 10.78
CA PHE A 60 15.47 -12.84 9.89
C PHE A 60 14.21 -12.44 10.65
N VAL A 61 13.77 -11.20 10.46
CA VAL A 61 12.53 -10.69 11.09
C VAL A 61 11.61 -10.11 10.02
N LEU A 62 10.36 -10.55 10.03
CA LEU A 62 9.32 -9.92 9.25
C LEU A 62 8.66 -8.82 10.07
N HIS A 63 8.67 -7.62 9.52
CA HIS A 63 7.97 -6.46 10.04
C HIS A 63 6.68 -6.25 9.27
N PHE A 64 5.58 -6.10 10.00
CA PHE A 64 4.26 -5.82 9.45
C PHE A 64 3.88 -4.41 9.88
N TYR A 65 4.15 -3.43 9.02
CA TYR A 65 3.72 -2.06 9.26
C TYR A 65 2.31 -1.92 8.73
N MET A 66 1.35 -1.62 9.61
CA MET A 66 -0.01 -1.30 9.18
C MET A 66 0.10 -0.28 8.06
N VAL A 67 -0.63 -0.48 6.96
CA VAL A 67 -0.82 0.58 5.99
C VAL A 67 -1.77 1.58 6.66
N SER A 68 -1.24 2.39 7.57
CA SER A 68 -1.91 3.55 8.11
C SER A 68 -2.01 4.58 6.99
N THR A 69 -3.12 5.31 6.97
CA THR A 69 -3.29 6.52 6.15
C THR A 69 -2.30 7.63 6.53
N ASP A 70 -1.50 7.43 7.58
CA ASP A 70 -0.43 8.31 7.98
C ASP A 70 0.87 7.84 7.33
N LEU A 71 1.31 8.63 6.36
CA LEU A 71 2.62 8.57 5.73
C LEU A 71 3.70 8.68 6.82
N GLU A 72 4.71 7.81 6.79
CA GLU A 72 6.07 8.30 7.00
C GLU A 72 6.39 9.26 5.85
N PRO A 73 7.02 10.42 6.11
CA PRO A 73 7.13 11.51 5.14
C PRO A 73 8.19 11.19 4.09
N GLU A 74 7.91 10.26 3.18
CA GLU A 74 8.59 10.21 1.90
C GLU A 74 8.00 11.29 1.00
N MET A 75 8.67 12.45 1.05
CA MET A 75 8.63 13.52 0.06
C MET A 75 7.21 13.91 -0.37
N GLU A 76 6.57 14.76 0.45
CA GLU A 76 5.51 15.64 -0.03
C GLU A 76 5.94 16.23 -1.37
N ASP A 77 5.29 15.81 -2.46
CA ASP A 77 5.24 16.61 -3.68
C ASP A 77 4.72 17.98 -3.23
N PRO A 78 5.44 19.09 -3.45
CA PRO A 78 5.06 20.42 -2.97
C PRO A 78 3.73 20.93 -3.55
N LYS A 79 3.06 20.13 -4.39
CA LYS A 79 1.66 20.26 -4.80
C LYS A 79 0.74 19.20 -4.19
N ALA A 80 0.96 18.75 -2.95
CA ALA A 80 -0.09 18.08 -2.18
C ALA A 80 -1.31 19.02 -2.17
N VAL A 81 -2.31 18.69 -3.01
CA VAL A 81 -3.36 19.61 -3.42
C VAL A 81 -4.18 20.01 -2.19
N SER A 82 -3.92 21.22 -1.68
CA SER A 82 -4.76 21.84 -0.66
C SER A 82 -6.19 21.87 -1.19
N GLY A 83 -7.10 21.17 -0.52
CA GLY A 83 -8.53 21.18 -0.85
C GLY A 83 -9.15 19.87 -1.36
N ILE A 84 -8.38 18.80 -1.56
CA ILE A 84 -8.90 17.43 -1.77
C ILE A 84 -8.44 16.53 -0.63
N ASN A 85 -9.38 15.89 0.07
CA ASN A 85 -9.10 14.92 1.13
C ASN A 85 -9.87 13.62 0.85
N ILE A 86 -9.19 12.48 0.99
CA ILE A 86 -9.77 11.15 0.78
C ILE A 86 -9.51 10.33 2.04
N THR A 87 -10.58 9.81 2.65
CA THR A 87 -10.50 9.02 3.88
C THR A 87 -11.26 7.72 3.76
N GLY A 88 -10.71 6.63 4.31
CA GLY A 88 -11.41 5.36 4.43
C GLY A 88 -12.40 5.36 5.59
N VAL A 89 -13.63 4.90 5.36
CA VAL A 89 -14.66 4.77 6.40
C VAL A 89 -15.48 3.49 6.17
N ALA A 90 -15.24 2.45 6.99
CA ALA A 90 -16.07 1.24 7.07
C ALA A 90 -16.47 0.64 5.69
N GLY A 91 -15.46 0.28 4.88
CA GLY A 91 -15.67 -0.32 3.55
C GLY A 91 -16.11 0.68 2.47
N LYS A 92 -15.97 1.98 2.73
CA LYS A 92 -16.25 3.09 1.82
C LYS A 92 -15.07 4.05 1.82
N ALA A 93 -15.01 4.93 0.82
CA ALA A 93 -14.15 6.09 0.84
C ALA A 93 -15.00 7.37 0.90
N LEU A 94 -14.67 8.28 1.80
CA LEU A 94 -15.21 9.64 1.83
C LEU A 94 -14.22 10.56 1.11
N VAL A 95 -14.65 11.07 -0.04
CA VAL A 95 -13.93 12.09 -0.80
C VAL A 95 -14.51 13.46 -0.45
N SER A 96 -13.67 14.35 0.08
CA SER A 96 -14.01 15.73 0.38
C SER A 96 -13.26 16.67 -0.56
N ILE A 97 -13.99 17.54 -1.24
CA ILE A 97 -13.46 18.51 -2.20
C ILE A 97 -13.93 19.90 -1.77
N GLN A 98 -13.03 20.86 -1.68
CA GLN A 98 -13.38 22.25 -1.38
C GLN A 98 -14.27 22.85 -2.48
N SER A 99 -15.14 23.78 -2.09
CA SER A 99 -16.21 24.29 -2.95
C SER A 99 -15.71 25.12 -4.13
N ASP A 100 -14.55 25.76 -4.00
CA ASP A 100 -13.87 26.46 -5.09
C ASP A 100 -13.43 25.49 -6.19
N LEU A 101 -12.83 24.35 -5.83
CA LEU A 101 -12.43 23.31 -6.77
C LEU A 101 -13.62 22.71 -7.52
N LEU A 102 -14.77 22.56 -6.85
CA LEU A 102 -16.03 22.11 -7.48
C LEU A 102 -16.60 23.11 -8.49
N GLN A 103 -16.26 24.39 -8.38
CA GLN A 103 -16.70 25.42 -9.32
C GLN A 103 -15.72 25.61 -10.47
N MET A 104 -14.45 25.23 -10.28
CA MET A 104 -13.39 25.35 -11.28
C MET A 104 -13.46 24.30 -12.39
N GLY A 105 -14.09 23.16 -12.14
CA GLY A 105 -14.25 22.11 -13.14
C GLY A 105 -15.18 21.01 -12.66
N ASP A 106 -15.26 19.93 -13.45
CA ASP A 106 -16.02 18.72 -13.12
C ASP A 106 -15.08 17.70 -12.46
N PRO A 107 -15.07 17.54 -11.12
CA PRO A 107 -14.16 16.62 -10.48
C PRO A 107 -14.50 15.18 -10.85
N LEU A 108 -13.51 14.40 -11.27
CA LEU A 108 -13.65 12.98 -11.53
C LEU A 108 -13.04 12.18 -10.37
N ILE A 109 -13.80 11.24 -9.85
CA ILE A 109 -13.35 10.27 -8.85
C ILE A 109 -13.26 8.92 -9.55
N GLU A 110 -12.09 8.30 -9.48
CA GLU A 110 -11.81 6.98 -10.03
C GLU A 110 -11.41 6.02 -8.91
N VAL A 111 -11.85 4.79 -9.02
CA VAL A 111 -11.53 3.69 -8.10
C VAL A 111 -10.74 2.65 -8.88
N TYR A 112 -9.56 2.32 -8.39
CA TYR A 112 -8.71 1.28 -8.94
C TYR A 112 -8.48 0.19 -7.90
N SER A 113 -8.29 -1.05 -8.35
CA SER A 113 -7.65 -2.08 -7.53
C SER A 113 -6.15 -1.78 -7.41
N ILE A 114 -5.50 -2.43 -6.43
CA ILE A 114 -4.08 -2.24 -6.16
C ILE A 114 -3.16 -2.66 -7.32
N ASP A 115 -3.63 -3.55 -8.21
CA ASP A 115 -2.95 -3.96 -9.44
C ASP A 115 -3.06 -2.92 -10.57
N GLY A 116 -3.79 -1.82 -10.36
CA GLY A 116 -3.98 -0.74 -11.33
C GLY A 116 -5.20 -0.89 -12.24
N SER A 117 -6.02 -1.94 -12.08
CA SER A 117 -7.23 -2.10 -12.88
C SER A 117 -8.31 -1.09 -12.43
N LYS A 118 -8.91 -0.35 -13.38
CA LYS A 118 -10.01 0.58 -13.05
C LYS A 118 -11.28 -0.20 -12.74
N ILE A 119 -11.85 0.03 -11.57
CA ILE A 119 -13.06 -0.62 -11.08
C ILE A 119 -14.29 0.24 -11.32
N ASN A 120 -14.20 1.54 -11.04
CA ASN A 120 -15.32 2.46 -11.11
C ASN A 120 -14.86 3.89 -11.36
N GLU A 121 -15.76 4.72 -11.89
CA GLU A 121 -15.56 6.16 -12.03
C GLU A 121 -16.88 6.92 -11.82
N MET A 122 -16.80 8.12 -11.24
CA MET A 122 -17.96 8.99 -11.03
C MET A 122 -17.54 10.45 -10.91
N ASN A 123 -18.40 11.37 -11.36
CA ASN A 123 -18.19 12.79 -11.13
C ASN A 123 -18.62 13.19 -9.71
N ALA A 124 -17.79 13.96 -9.01
CA ALA A 124 -18.16 14.55 -7.73
C ALA A 124 -19.10 15.74 -7.97
N ARG A 125 -20.34 15.63 -7.48
CA ARG A 125 -21.34 16.70 -7.61
C ARG A 125 -21.50 17.53 -6.34
N SER A 126 -20.80 17.16 -5.27
CA SER A 126 -20.90 17.76 -3.95
C SER A 126 -19.55 17.76 -3.26
N SER A 127 -19.39 18.65 -2.28
CA SER A 127 -18.17 18.80 -1.47
C SER A 127 -17.81 17.56 -0.66
N ARG A 128 -18.77 16.65 -0.49
CA ARG A 128 -18.55 15.33 0.09
C ARG A 128 -19.21 14.30 -0.79
N THR A 129 -18.44 13.31 -1.22
CA THR A 129 -18.91 12.18 -2.02
C THR A 129 -18.52 10.89 -1.32
N LEU A 130 -19.49 10.03 -1.07
CA LEU A 130 -19.27 8.72 -0.49
C LEU A 130 -19.13 7.69 -1.62
N VAL A 131 -17.96 7.10 -1.74
CA VAL A 131 -17.63 6.10 -2.74
C VAL A 131 -17.76 4.72 -2.12
N MET A 132 -18.64 3.91 -2.69
CA MET A 132 -18.78 2.50 -2.30
C MET A 132 -17.60 1.71 -2.88
N LEU A 133 -16.84 1.06 -2.01
CA LEU A 133 -15.80 0.12 -2.45
C LEU A 133 -16.44 -1.24 -2.75
N PRO A 134 -15.82 -2.06 -3.61
CA PRO A 134 -16.21 -3.45 -3.79
C PRO A 134 -16.30 -4.19 -2.44
N ARG A 135 -17.29 -5.08 -2.30
CA ARG A 135 -17.52 -5.89 -1.08
C ARG A 135 -16.53 -7.05 -0.95
N THR A 136 -15.26 -6.75 -1.13
CA THR A 136 -14.13 -7.66 -1.03
C THR A 136 -13.10 -6.99 -0.15
N SER A 137 -12.57 -7.73 0.83
CA SER A 137 -11.45 -7.24 1.63
C SER A 137 -10.24 -7.02 0.72
N GLY A 138 -9.71 -5.80 0.71
CA GLY A 138 -8.59 -5.44 -0.16
C GLY A 138 -8.28 -3.94 -0.14
N ILE A 139 -7.16 -3.58 -0.76
CA ILE A 139 -6.76 -2.18 -0.93
C ILE A 139 -7.26 -1.68 -2.27
N PHE A 140 -7.81 -0.46 -2.25
CA PHE A 140 -8.23 0.27 -3.43
C PHE A 140 -7.46 1.59 -3.49
N ILE A 141 -7.21 2.08 -4.70
CA ILE A 141 -6.67 3.40 -4.93
C ILE A 141 -7.84 4.29 -5.36
N ILE A 142 -8.08 5.34 -4.61
CA ILE A 142 -9.02 6.40 -4.99
C ILE A 142 -8.22 7.53 -5.59
N ARG A 143 -8.51 7.88 -6.83
CA ARG A 143 -7.91 9.03 -7.52
C ARG A 143 -8.99 10.07 -7.77
N VAL A 144 -8.70 11.32 -7.44
CA VAL A 144 -9.57 12.46 -7.66
C VAL A 144 -8.83 13.44 -8.56
N SER A 145 -9.44 13.85 -9.66
CA SER A 145 -8.90 14.86 -10.56
C SER A 145 -9.84 16.04 -10.76
N VAL A 146 -9.29 17.26 -10.77
CA VAL A 146 -10.00 18.51 -11.04
C VAL A 146 -9.12 19.37 -11.96
N GLY A 147 -9.43 19.39 -13.26
CA GLY A 147 -8.51 19.98 -14.24
C GLY A 147 -7.14 19.29 -14.18
N ASP A 148 -6.09 20.07 -13.93
CA ASP A 148 -4.71 19.56 -13.79
C ASP A 148 -4.37 19.08 -12.37
N LEU A 149 -5.26 19.28 -11.39
CA LEU A 149 -5.04 18.85 -10.02
C LEU A 149 -5.41 17.38 -9.88
N VAL A 150 -4.52 16.58 -9.30
CA VAL A 150 -4.74 15.16 -9.06
C VAL A 150 -4.31 14.82 -7.64
N LYS A 151 -5.17 14.14 -6.89
CA LYS A 151 -4.87 13.57 -5.59
C LYS A 151 -5.25 12.10 -5.59
N SER A 152 -4.37 11.24 -5.08
CA SER A 152 -4.63 9.81 -4.95
C SER A 152 -4.40 9.37 -3.51
N GLU A 153 -5.22 8.46 -3.02
CA GLU A 153 -5.06 7.83 -1.71
C GLU A 153 -5.39 6.35 -1.74
N ARG A 154 -4.72 5.58 -0.88
CA ARG A 154 -4.99 4.16 -0.67
C ARG A 154 -6.07 4.02 0.41
N VAL A 155 -7.10 3.25 0.12
CA VAL A 155 -8.22 3.01 1.03
C VAL A 155 -8.44 1.52 1.22
N VAL A 156 -8.57 1.10 2.48
CA VAL A 156 -8.87 -0.28 2.83
C VAL A 156 -10.38 -0.53 2.72
N GLY A 157 -10.77 -1.43 1.82
CA GLY A 157 -12.10 -2.03 1.80
C GLY A 157 -12.16 -3.17 2.80
N VAL A 158 -13.15 -3.13 3.68
CA VAL A 158 -13.48 -4.21 4.61
C VAL A 158 -14.89 -4.72 4.30
N LYS A 159 -15.07 -6.04 4.40
CA LYS A 159 -16.35 -6.71 4.18
C LYS A 159 -17.29 -6.58 5.37
#